data_AF-A0A922SNZ7-F1
#
_entry.id   AF-A0A922SNZ7-F1
#
_cell.length_a   1.000
_cell.length_b   1.000
_cell.length_c   1.000
_cell.angle_alpha   90.00
_cell.angle_beta   90.00
_cell.angle_gamma   90.00
#
_symmetry.space_group_name_H-M   'P 1'
#
loop_
_entity.id
_entity.type
_entity.pdbx_description
1 polymer ?
#
loop_
_entity_poly.entity_id
_entity_poly.type
_entity_poly.pdbx_seq_one_letter_code
_entity_poly.pdbx_strand_id
1 'polypeptide(L)'
;MGHRPMYCKHGEECRLHLPNRDSKLGLEPLLMEFGVDLVIWAHEHSYERTWPLYDNKVYNGSYDKPYVNPGAPVHIITGSAGCQEATDPFRPDPAPWSAFRSSDYGYTRFVAHNKTHIYMEQVDVDLKGKVIDSFWLVKNQHKKFNIKHKNKEAQQL
;
A
#
# COMPACT_ATOMS: atom_id res chain seq x y z
N MET A 1 -3.33 10.96 -0.49
CA MET A 1 -4.57 10.15 -0.55
C MET A 1 -5.08 10.15 -1.97
N GLY A 2 -5.73 9.08 -2.41
CA GLY A 2 -6.49 9.06 -3.66
C GLY A 2 -7.64 8.05 -3.58
N HIS A 3 -8.58 8.10 -4.51
CA HIS A 3 -9.73 7.18 -4.48
C HIS A 3 -9.36 5.80 -5.03
N ARG A 4 -8.91 5.72 -6.28
CA ARG A 4 -8.53 4.46 -6.93
C ARG A 4 -7.09 4.06 -6.61
N PRO A 5 -6.81 2.83 -6.17
CA PRO A 5 -5.46 2.41 -5.81
C PRO A 5 -4.55 2.23 -7.02
N MET A 6 -3.27 2.53 -6.84
CA MET A 6 -2.22 2.22 -7.83
C MET A 6 -1.86 0.73 -7.85
N TYR A 7 -2.08 0.04 -6.73
CA TYR A 7 -1.75 -1.36 -6.52
C TYR A 7 -2.96 -2.09 -5.97
N CYS A 8 -3.51 -3.05 -6.73
CA CYS A 8 -4.55 -3.95 -6.27
C CYS A 8 -4.55 -5.27 -7.07
N LYS A 9 -5.01 -6.37 -6.45
CA LYS A 9 -5.12 -7.71 -7.08
C LYS A 9 -6.48 -8.37 -6.76
N HIS A 10 -7.56 -7.60 -6.81
CA HIS A 10 -8.90 -8.03 -6.40
C HIS A 10 -9.83 -8.49 -7.54
N GLY A 11 -9.64 -8.02 -8.79
CA GLY A 11 -10.60 -8.32 -9.85
C GLY A 11 -10.20 -7.85 -11.24
N GLU A 12 -11.18 -7.78 -12.14
CA GLU A 12 -11.00 -7.26 -13.51
C GLU A 12 -10.83 -5.74 -13.54
N GLU A 13 -11.46 -4.99 -12.62
CA GLU A 13 -11.28 -3.54 -12.44
C GLU A 13 -9.81 -3.20 -12.11
N CYS A 14 -9.16 -4.01 -11.25
CA CYS A 14 -7.72 -3.94 -11.03
C CYS A 14 -6.93 -4.20 -12.31
N ARG A 15 -7.33 -5.17 -13.14
CA ARG A 15 -6.66 -5.48 -14.41
C ARG A 15 -6.77 -4.37 -15.44
N LEU A 16 -7.89 -3.64 -15.46
CA LEU A 16 -8.12 -2.52 -16.39
C LEU A 16 -7.23 -1.30 -16.09
N HIS A 17 -6.73 -1.19 -14.85
CA HIS A 17 -5.85 -0.12 -14.40
C HIS A 17 -4.39 -0.56 -14.18
N LEU A 18 -4.09 -1.86 -14.28
CA LEU A 18 -2.73 -2.34 -14.40
C LEU A 18 -2.20 -1.93 -15.79
N PRO A 19 -1.04 -1.24 -15.85
CA PRO A 19 -0.58 -0.51 -17.03
C PRO A 19 -0.05 -1.48 -18.09
N ASN A 20 -0.94 -2.20 -18.75
CA ASN A 20 -0.60 -2.98 -19.93
C ASN A 20 -0.57 -2.14 -21.22
N ARG A 21 -0.52 -0.80 -21.12
CA ARG A 21 -0.15 0.11 -22.21
C ARG A 21 0.48 1.39 -21.65
N ASP A 22 1.80 1.38 -21.44
CA ASP A 22 2.69 2.56 -21.35
C ASP A 22 2.38 3.68 -20.34
N SER A 23 1.29 3.62 -19.57
CA SER A 23 1.04 4.53 -18.46
C SER A 23 1.86 4.08 -17.25
N LYS A 24 3.12 4.51 -17.22
CA LYS A 24 3.88 4.60 -15.96
C LYS A 24 2.93 5.16 -14.91
N LEU A 25 2.83 4.51 -13.75
CA LEU A 25 2.12 5.01 -12.59
C LEU A 25 2.63 6.44 -12.31
N GLY A 26 2.00 7.46 -12.90
CA GLY A 26 2.68 8.74 -13.16
C GLY A 26 3.04 9.49 -11.87
N LEU A 27 2.28 9.23 -10.82
CA LEU A 27 2.53 9.75 -9.48
C LEU A 27 3.63 8.99 -8.74
N GLU A 28 3.91 7.73 -9.09
CA GLU A 28 4.81 6.88 -8.34
C GLU A 28 6.24 7.44 -8.20
N PRO A 29 6.87 7.95 -9.28
CA PRO A 29 8.17 8.61 -9.14
C PRO A 29 8.12 9.84 -8.24
N LEU A 30 7.01 10.60 -8.25
CA LEU A 30 6.83 11.77 -7.39
C LEU A 30 6.68 11.37 -5.91
N LEU A 31 5.95 10.28 -5.63
CA LEU A 31 5.85 9.73 -4.27
C LEU A 31 7.24 9.39 -3.72
N MET A 32 8.12 8.86 -4.57
CA MET A 32 9.51 8.56 -4.21
C MET A 32 10.34 9.84 -4.01
N GLU A 33 10.23 10.80 -4.93
CA GLU A 33 10.98 12.06 -4.94
C GLU A 33 10.68 12.91 -3.70
N PHE A 34 9.41 12.99 -3.30
CA PHE A 34 8.99 13.77 -2.14
C PHE A 34 9.00 12.98 -0.82
N GLY A 35 9.50 11.74 -0.84
CA GLY A 35 9.68 10.96 0.39
C GLY A 35 8.37 10.59 1.07
N VAL A 36 7.28 10.40 0.31
CA VAL A 36 5.96 10.09 0.87
C VAL A 36 6.00 8.78 1.65
N ASP A 37 5.63 8.84 2.93
CA ASP A 37 5.73 7.67 3.81
C ASP A 37 4.56 6.69 3.62
N LEU A 38 3.35 7.23 3.40
CA LEU A 38 2.10 6.48 3.34
C LEU A 38 1.18 7.01 2.25
N VAL A 39 0.53 6.11 1.51
CA VAL A 39 -0.50 6.45 0.53
C VAL A 39 -1.77 5.65 0.80
N ILE A 40 -2.84 6.38 1.13
CA ILE A 40 -4.15 5.81 1.47
C ILE A 40 -5.07 5.88 0.25
N TRP A 41 -5.73 4.76 -0.01
CA TRP A 41 -6.65 4.50 -1.11
C TRP A 41 -8.00 3.98 -0.61
N ALA A 42 -8.99 4.02 -1.50
CA ALA A 42 -10.31 3.43 -1.30
C ALA A 42 -10.69 2.66 -2.57
N HIS A 43 -11.93 2.87 -3.06
CA HIS A 43 -12.51 2.27 -4.26
C HIS A 43 -12.75 0.76 -4.17
N GLU A 44 -11.69 -0.02 -3.95
CA GLU A 44 -11.84 -1.44 -3.66
C GLU A 44 -12.47 -1.56 -2.26
N HIS A 45 -13.60 -2.26 -2.17
CA HIS A 45 -14.36 -2.50 -0.94
C HIS A 45 -13.69 -3.57 -0.08
N SER A 46 -12.44 -3.34 0.26
CA SER A 46 -11.58 -4.22 1.05
C SER A 46 -10.58 -3.42 1.89
N TYR A 47 -9.86 -4.14 2.75
CA TYR A 47 -8.65 -3.67 3.39
C TYR A 47 -7.44 -4.41 2.83
N GLU A 48 -6.43 -3.69 2.34
CA GLU A 48 -5.16 -4.27 1.93
C GLU A 48 -4.00 -3.36 2.30
N ARG A 49 -3.01 -3.92 3.01
CA ARG A 49 -1.75 -3.25 3.33
C ARG A 49 -0.63 -3.88 2.53
N THR A 50 0.16 -3.04 1.86
CA THR A 50 1.35 -3.50 1.15
C THR A 50 2.57 -3.56 2.07
N TRP A 51 3.57 -4.34 1.69
CA TRP A 51 4.96 -4.01 2.05
C TRP A 51 5.34 -2.65 1.41
N PRO A 52 6.37 -1.93 1.90
CA PRO A 52 6.94 -0.80 1.18
C PRO A 52 7.18 -1.13 -0.29
N LEU A 53 6.57 -0.39 -1.21
CA LEU A 53 6.40 -0.84 -2.60
C LEU A 53 6.72 0.27 -3.60
N TYR A 54 7.52 -0.07 -4.60
CA TYR A 54 7.78 0.78 -5.76
C TYR A 54 8.06 -0.08 -7.00
N ASP A 55 7.51 0.24 -8.16
CA ASP A 55 7.72 -0.50 -9.41
C ASP A 55 7.50 -2.02 -9.24
N ASN A 56 6.41 -2.40 -8.55
CA ASN A 56 6.08 -3.79 -8.19
C ASN A 56 7.14 -4.54 -7.38
N LYS A 57 8.11 -3.84 -6.77
CA LYS A 57 9.19 -4.42 -5.96
C LYS A 57 9.10 -3.95 -4.52
N VAL A 58 9.41 -4.85 -3.60
CA VAL A 58 9.37 -4.60 -2.16
C VAL A 58 10.69 -3.96 -1.69
N TYR A 59 10.59 -2.88 -0.91
CA TYR A 59 11.72 -2.12 -0.35
C TYR A 59 11.61 -2.02 1.18
N ASN A 60 11.48 -3.17 1.85
CA ASN A 60 11.48 -3.27 3.30
C ASN A 60 12.72 -2.59 3.93
N GLY A 61 12.57 -2.01 5.11
CA GLY A 61 13.70 -1.48 5.89
C GLY A 61 14.69 -2.57 6.32
N SER A 62 14.16 -3.69 6.82
CA SER A 62 14.89 -4.94 7.04
C SER A 62 13.95 -6.15 6.99
N TYR A 63 14.50 -7.36 7.10
CA TYR A 63 13.69 -8.58 7.18
C TYR A 63 12.76 -8.58 8.41
N ASP A 64 13.30 -8.29 9.59
CA ASP A 64 12.54 -8.31 10.86
C ASP A 64 11.70 -7.04 11.08
N LYS A 65 12.09 -5.92 10.47
CA LYS A 65 11.46 -4.60 10.68
C LYS A 65 11.17 -3.92 9.34
N PRO A 66 10.24 -4.48 8.55
CA PRO A 66 9.98 -4.02 7.19
C PRO A 66 9.52 -2.56 7.11
N TYR A 67 8.82 -2.07 8.15
CA TYR A 67 8.27 -0.73 8.23
C TYR A 67 9.13 0.29 9.00
N VAL A 68 10.38 -0.06 9.34
CA VAL A 68 11.32 0.87 10.00
C VAL A 68 12.32 1.37 8.97
N ASN A 69 12.30 2.68 8.70
CA ASN A 69 13.04 3.35 7.62
C ASN A 69 12.88 2.60 6.28
N PRO A 70 11.64 2.37 5.82
CA PRO A 70 11.41 1.68 4.56
C PRO A 70 12.04 2.45 3.38
N GLY A 71 12.35 1.73 2.32
CA GLY A 71 12.95 2.27 1.10
C GLY A 71 11.94 2.76 0.05
N ALA A 72 10.64 2.60 0.30
CA ALA A 72 9.55 3.08 -0.54
C ALA A 72 8.29 3.41 0.32
N PRO A 73 7.29 4.13 -0.22
CA PRO A 73 6.02 4.35 0.43
C PRO A 73 5.29 3.04 0.75
N VAL A 74 4.47 3.06 1.81
CA VAL A 74 3.49 2.00 2.08
C VAL A 74 2.16 2.40 1.45
N HIS A 75 1.48 1.47 0.78
CA HIS A 75 0.15 1.69 0.23
C HIS A 75 -0.87 0.95 1.11
N ILE A 76 -1.98 1.63 1.41
CA ILE A 76 -3.12 1.04 2.13
C ILE A 76 -4.38 1.29 1.34
N ILE A 77 -5.14 0.23 1.09
CA ILE A 77 -6.53 0.29 0.67
C ILE A 77 -7.38 0.14 1.95
N THR A 78 -8.31 1.07 2.16
CA THR A 78 -9.28 1.04 3.27
C THR A 78 -10.67 1.44 2.76
N GLY A 79 -11.17 0.72 1.75
CA GLY A 79 -12.44 1.04 1.07
C GLY A 79 -13.66 0.27 1.57
N SER A 80 -13.51 -0.68 2.51
CA SER A 80 -14.61 -1.51 3.04
C SER A 80 -15.42 -0.83 4.16
N ALA A 81 -15.82 0.43 4.01
CA ALA A 81 -16.53 1.15 5.07
C ALA A 81 -18.06 0.86 5.14
N GLY A 82 -18.64 0.20 4.13
CA GLY A 82 -20.09 -0.12 4.13
C GLY A 82 -20.84 0.07 2.80
N CYS A 83 -20.18 -0.06 1.64
CA CYS A 83 -20.86 0.10 0.36
C CYS A 83 -21.99 -0.94 0.17
N GLN A 84 -23.06 -0.55 -0.52
CA GLN A 84 -24.21 -1.40 -0.86
C GLN A 84 -23.85 -2.56 -1.79
N GLU A 85 -22.73 -2.44 -2.52
CA GLU A 85 -22.22 -3.45 -3.47
C GLU A 85 -21.50 -4.62 -2.78
N ALA A 86 -21.57 -4.67 -1.44
CA ALA A 86 -20.81 -5.60 -0.60
C ALA A 86 -19.29 -5.39 -0.68
N THR A 87 -18.54 -6.28 -0.04
CA THR A 87 -17.08 -6.26 -0.02
C THR A 87 -16.49 -7.03 -1.19
N ASP A 88 -15.28 -6.66 -1.60
CA ASP A 88 -14.59 -7.31 -2.70
C ASP A 88 -13.88 -8.59 -2.22
N PRO A 89 -14.05 -9.74 -2.93
CA PRO A 89 -13.39 -10.99 -2.57
C PRO A 89 -11.96 -11.04 -3.14
N PHE A 90 -10.99 -11.43 -2.32
CA PHE A 90 -9.63 -11.63 -2.79
C PHE A 90 -9.47 -12.87 -3.69
N ARG A 91 -8.58 -12.78 -4.67
CA ARG A 91 -8.04 -13.98 -5.34
C ARG A 91 -7.26 -14.84 -4.33
N PRO A 92 -7.26 -16.18 -4.46
CA PRO A 92 -6.55 -17.06 -3.53
C PRO A 92 -5.06 -16.73 -3.42
N ASP A 93 -4.41 -16.43 -4.55
CA ASP A 93 -2.99 -16.09 -4.62
C ASP A 93 -2.76 -14.57 -4.42
N PRO A 94 -2.20 -14.13 -3.28
CA PRO A 94 -1.86 -12.72 -3.07
C PRO A 94 -0.71 -12.28 -3.97
N ALA A 95 -0.55 -10.97 -4.17
CA ALA A 95 0.70 -10.47 -4.76
C ALA A 95 1.85 -10.61 -3.75
N PRO A 96 3.11 -10.80 -4.18
CA PRO A 96 4.26 -10.86 -3.26
C PRO A 96 4.42 -9.60 -2.39
N TRP A 97 3.90 -8.46 -2.85
CA TRP A 97 3.92 -7.18 -2.13
C TRP A 97 2.74 -6.98 -1.18
N SER A 98 1.73 -7.86 -1.19
CA SER A 98 0.58 -7.80 -0.28
C SER A 98 0.98 -8.37 1.08
N ALA A 99 0.93 -7.54 2.12
CA ALA A 99 1.38 -7.91 3.47
C ALA A 99 0.23 -8.38 4.36
N PHE A 100 -0.93 -7.74 4.25
CA PHE A 100 -2.16 -8.13 4.94
C PHE A 100 -3.38 -7.76 4.10
N ARG A 101 -4.42 -8.58 4.21
CA ARG A 101 -5.67 -8.40 3.49
C ARG A 101 -6.88 -8.88 4.30
N SER A 102 -7.99 -8.15 4.22
CA SER A 102 -9.31 -8.55 4.73
C SER A 102 -10.43 -8.01 3.83
N SER A 103 -11.41 -8.86 3.56
CA SER A 103 -12.64 -8.52 2.81
C SER A 103 -13.79 -8.19 3.76
N ASP A 104 -13.53 -7.98 5.05
CA ASP A 104 -14.55 -7.66 6.04
C ASP A 104 -14.82 -6.15 6.04
N TYR A 105 -16.00 -5.77 6.53
CA TYR A 105 -16.29 -4.36 6.73
C TYR A 105 -15.44 -3.80 7.87
N GLY A 106 -14.89 -2.61 7.68
CA GLY A 106 -14.00 -2.02 8.66
C GLY A 106 -13.55 -0.61 8.34
N TYR A 107 -12.73 -0.09 9.23
CA TYR A 107 -12.13 1.24 9.10
C TYR A 107 -10.73 1.27 9.68
N THR A 108 -9.86 2.08 9.08
CA THR A 108 -8.50 2.31 9.57
C THR A 108 -8.48 3.45 10.60
N ARG A 109 -7.82 3.23 11.73
CA ARG A 109 -7.42 4.27 12.68
C ARG A 109 -5.96 4.63 12.45
N PHE A 110 -5.67 5.93 12.48
CA PHE A 110 -4.34 6.48 12.25
C PHE A 110 -3.95 7.42 13.39
N VAL A 111 -2.77 7.23 13.96
CA VAL A 111 -2.22 8.08 15.02
C VAL A 111 -0.78 8.46 14.69
N ALA A 112 -0.52 9.75 14.46
CA ALA A 112 0.83 10.29 14.41
C ALA A 112 1.30 10.60 15.83
N HIS A 113 2.13 9.72 16.40
CA HIS A 113 2.57 9.84 17.80
C HIS A 113 3.63 10.93 17.99
N ASN A 114 4.52 11.08 17.01
CA ASN A 114 5.56 12.09 17.00
C ASN A 114 6.10 12.27 15.57
N LYS A 115 7.18 13.04 15.41
CA LYS A 115 7.79 13.32 14.10
C LYS A 115 8.33 12.09 13.36
N THR A 116 8.47 10.95 14.02
CA THR A 116 9.10 9.74 13.46
C THR A 116 8.21 8.50 13.50
N HIS A 117 7.10 8.50 14.24
CA HIS A 117 6.27 7.32 14.46
C HIS A 117 4.80 7.56 14.12
N ILE A 118 4.29 6.72 13.24
CA ILE A 118 2.87 6.57 12.95
C ILE A 118 2.45 5.17 13.39
N TYR A 119 1.32 5.08 14.07
CA TYR A 119 0.65 3.82 14.36
C TYR A 119 -0.65 3.74 13.56
N MET A 120 -0.92 2.57 13.00
CA MET A 120 -2.15 2.30 12.26
C MET A 120 -2.76 0.97 12.68
N GLU A 121 -4.09 0.94 12.65
CA GLU A 121 -4.90 -0.23 12.98
C GLU A 121 -6.05 -0.33 11.99
N GLN A 122 -6.34 -1.55 11.52
CA GLN A 122 -7.60 -1.86 10.87
C GLN A 122 -8.55 -2.47 11.89
N VAL A 123 -9.69 -1.81 12.07
CA VAL A 123 -10.78 -2.26 12.94
C VAL A 123 -11.84 -2.93 12.08
N ASP A 124 -12.17 -4.15 12.45
CA ASP A 124 -13.18 -4.97 11.80
C ASP A 124 -14.53 -4.81 12.52
N VAL A 125 -15.56 -4.46 11.76
CA VAL A 125 -16.92 -4.23 12.25
C VAL A 125 -17.67 -5.54 12.40
N ASP A 126 -17.47 -6.49 11.48
CA ASP A 126 -18.11 -7.80 11.49
C ASP A 126 -17.65 -8.64 12.70
N LEU A 127 -16.43 -8.39 13.17
CA LEU A 127 -15.83 -8.93 14.39
C LEU A 127 -16.01 -8.01 15.61
N LYS A 128 -17.07 -7.19 15.63
CA LYS A 128 -17.48 -6.36 16.77
C LYS A 128 -16.41 -5.36 17.25
N GLY A 129 -15.70 -4.75 16.32
CA GLY A 129 -14.67 -3.74 16.61
C GLY A 129 -13.30 -4.30 16.95
N LYS A 130 -13.02 -5.56 16.57
CA LYS A 130 -11.72 -6.19 16.79
C LYS A 130 -10.67 -5.55 15.87
N VAL A 131 -9.48 -5.26 16.41
CA VAL A 131 -8.32 -4.89 15.58
C VAL A 131 -7.79 -6.17 14.91
N ILE A 132 -7.85 -6.21 13.57
CA ILE A 132 -7.44 -7.37 12.77
C ILE A 132 -6.04 -7.20 12.16
N ASP A 133 -5.60 -5.96 12.02
CA ASP A 133 -4.25 -5.63 11.60
C ASP A 133 -3.77 -4.38 12.33
N SER A 134 -2.47 -4.34 12.65
CA SER A 134 -1.85 -3.12 13.16
C SER A 134 -0.37 -3.10 12.87
N PHE A 135 0.19 -1.90 12.68
CA PHE A 135 1.62 -1.75 12.47
C PHE A 135 2.12 -0.36 12.82
N TRP A 136 3.41 -0.30 13.11
CA TRP A 136 4.16 0.94 13.23
C TRP A 136 4.86 1.24 11.91
N LEU A 137 4.69 2.46 11.42
CA LEU A 137 5.53 3.03 10.38
C LEU A 137 6.50 4.01 11.05
N VAL A 138 7.78 3.67 11.00
CA VAL A 138 8.83 4.45 11.68
C VAL A 138 9.79 5.02 10.65
N LYS A 139 9.94 6.34 10.64
CA LYS A 139 10.85 7.08 9.78
C LYS A 139 11.73 7.96 10.67
N ASN A 140 12.96 7.53 10.94
CA ASN A 140 13.88 8.26 11.83
C ASN A 140 14.25 9.63 11.28
N GLN A 141 14.29 9.75 9.94
CA GLN A 141 14.55 10.99 9.24
C GLN A 141 13.73 11.03 7.95
N HIS A 142 12.92 12.08 7.80
CA HIS A 142 12.22 12.33 6.54
C HIS A 142 13.21 12.80 5.47
N LYS A 143 13.20 12.11 4.34
CA LYS A 143 14.05 12.37 3.17
C LYS A 143 13.42 11.70 1.94
N LYS A 144 13.78 12.21 0.75
CA LYS A 144 13.50 11.53 -0.51
C LYS A 144 14.05 10.10 -0.50
N PHE A 145 13.38 9.20 -1.20
CA PHE A 145 13.88 7.83 -1.36
C PHE A 145 15.02 7.81 -2.38
N ASN A 146 16.00 6.92 -2.18
CA ASN A 146 17.13 6.77 -3.09
C ASN A 146 16.70 5.90 -4.28
N ILE A 147 16.25 6.55 -5.36
CA ILE A 147 15.87 5.84 -6.59
C ILE A 147 17.14 5.46 -7.35
N LYS A 148 17.58 4.19 -7.23
CA LYS A 148 18.56 3.63 -8.18
C LYS A 148 17.80 3.29 -9.46
N HIS A 149 17.64 4.25 -10.36
CA HIS A 149 17.19 3.93 -11.71
C HIS A 149 18.19 2.96 -12.33
N LYS A 150 17.82 1.70 -12.55
CA LYS A 150 18.57 0.84 -13.46
C LYS A 150 18.36 1.43 -14.85
N ASN A 151 19.38 2.09 -15.39
CA ASN A 151 19.39 2.52 -16.78
C ASN A 151 19.05 1.31 -17.66
N LYS A 152 17.96 1.40 -18.42
CA LYS A 152 17.49 0.35 -19.35
C LYS A 152 18.27 0.35 -20.68
N GLU A 153 19.49 0.90 -20.71
CA GLU A 153 20.32 0.95 -21.92
C GLU A 153 21.31 -0.21 -22.06
N ALA A 154 21.31 -1.19 -21.15
CA ALA A 154 22.26 -2.32 -21.18
C ALA A 154 21.63 -3.69 -21.48
N GLN A 155 20.52 -3.75 -22.23
CA GLN A 155 19.91 -5.01 -22.71
C GLN A 155 19.60 -5.00 -24.22
N GLN A 156 20.43 -4.32 -25.00
CA GLN A 156 20.54 -4.56 -26.45
C GLN A 156 22.01 -4.81 -26.80
N LEU A 157 22.50 -5.99 -26.44
CA LEU A 157 23.58 -6.70 -27.13
C LEU A 157 23.26 -8.21 -27.05
#